data_AF-A0A496S6F8-F1
#
_entry.id   AF-A0A496S6F8-F1
#
_cell.length_a   1.000
_cell.length_b   1.000
_cell.length_c   1.000
_cell.angle_alpha   90.00
_cell.angle_beta   90.00
_cell.angle_gamma   90.00
#
_symmetry.space_group_name_H-M   'P 1'
#
loop_
_entity.id
_entity.type
_entity.pdbx_description
1 polymer ?
#
loop_
_entity_poly.entity_id
_entity_poly.type
_entity_poly.pdbx_seq_one_letter_code
_entity_poly.pdbx_strand_id
1 'polypeptide(L)'
;MRLLLLINTIVLVIFSILLGRFSLDFLSLKKESRVLSPSKELEYANLLLSKGLKSLGAQELENYIKKAPLTERELSKICYRLGNIYMDLYNYKQALKYFYKAEFLNKNAEFKEELNQKIVACLENLGMSQQAKYELKTRASLNLPKEKSPIIARIGEKVITEQEINQALDSLPPYQRKYFEGERKIDFIRSYIAKEIISDKAKRLGLDREPDFLKNVEEYKKEVLFQKMVEKELKEKLKVSPEELKIYYDSNKENYWEKVKAKVSYLSFSKKEEEQKILEEIKEGKAQELKEWIYQGSSYIPQLGESSQAVEEIFSKKKGEITSPVKIGDKFYIFRIEDIVPSRIKSFEEVKDILEQDYRFKKKREIINSMLEEALEEEEVEIFYQEDKKDEPKSDS
;
A
#
# COMPACT_ATOMS: atom_id res chain seq x y z
N MET A 1 45.54 74.08 13.10
CA MET A 1 44.42 74.40 14.03
C MET A 1 43.09 74.69 13.32
N ARG A 2 43.06 75.47 12.23
CA ARG A 2 41.81 75.79 11.49
C ARG A 2 41.11 74.59 10.83
N LEU A 3 41.86 73.59 10.35
CA LEU A 3 41.29 72.40 9.69
C LEU A 3 40.57 71.46 10.68
N LEU A 4 41.11 71.31 11.89
CA LEU A 4 40.52 70.50 12.97
C LEU A 4 39.22 71.10 13.52
N LEU A 5 39.15 72.42 13.61
CA LEU A 5 37.91 73.14 13.97
C LEU A 5 36.82 72.95 12.91
N LEU A 6 37.20 72.91 11.63
CA LEU A 6 36.27 72.79 10.50
C LEU A 6 35.70 71.36 10.36
N ILE A 7 36.49 70.34 10.68
CA ILE A 7 36.01 68.94 10.73
C ILE A 7 35.07 68.76 11.93
N ASN A 8 35.40 69.34 13.08
CA ASN A 8 34.58 69.18 14.28
C ASN A 8 33.22 69.90 14.14
N THR A 9 33.17 71.05 13.45
CA THR A 9 31.89 71.72 13.15
C THR A 9 31.05 70.94 12.13
N ILE A 10 31.67 70.34 11.10
CA ILE A 10 30.94 69.48 10.15
C ILE A 10 30.38 68.23 10.83
N VAL A 11 31.16 67.57 11.69
CA VAL A 11 30.71 66.40 12.45
C VAL A 11 29.57 66.77 13.41
N LEU A 12 29.64 67.90 14.10
CA LEU A 12 28.56 68.37 14.96
C LEU A 12 27.30 68.74 14.18
N VAL A 13 27.41 69.32 12.98
CA VAL A 13 26.26 69.62 12.13
C VAL A 13 25.62 68.35 11.59
N ILE A 14 26.41 67.37 11.15
CA ILE A 14 25.92 66.06 10.70
C ILE A 14 25.26 65.31 11.85
N PHE A 15 25.85 65.36 13.06
CA PHE A 15 25.30 64.74 14.26
C PHE A 15 24.01 65.43 14.73
N SER A 16 23.91 66.76 14.57
CA SER A 16 22.69 67.54 14.85
C SER A 16 21.58 67.27 13.82
N ILE A 17 21.93 67.07 12.54
CA ILE A 17 20.99 66.68 11.48
C ILE A 17 20.53 65.22 11.69
N LEU A 18 21.42 64.33 12.12
CA LEU A 18 21.09 62.95 12.49
C LEU A 18 20.22 62.91 13.74
N LEU A 19 20.51 63.68 14.79
CA LEU A 19 19.66 63.78 15.97
C LEU A 19 18.32 64.47 15.67
N GLY A 20 18.30 65.46 14.77
CA GLY A 20 17.08 66.12 14.31
C GLY A 20 16.20 65.19 13.46
N ARG A 21 16.79 64.40 12.56
CA ARG A 21 16.07 63.35 11.80
C ARG A 21 15.63 62.20 12.68
N PHE A 22 16.47 61.75 13.62
CA PHE A 22 16.11 60.71 14.57
C PHE A 22 15.02 61.18 15.56
N SER A 23 15.00 62.48 15.93
CA SER A 23 13.96 63.05 16.78
C SER A 23 12.67 63.35 16.00
N LEU A 24 12.72 63.72 14.73
CA LEU A 24 11.53 63.92 13.88
C LEU A 24 10.93 62.59 13.40
N ASP A 25 11.74 61.57 13.14
CA ASP A 25 11.25 60.21 12.84
C ASP A 25 10.73 59.50 14.10
N PHE A 26 11.24 59.85 15.30
CA PHE A 26 10.75 59.34 16.57
C PHE A 26 9.54 60.13 17.15
N LEU A 27 9.34 61.39 16.75
CA LEU A 27 8.17 62.21 17.15
C LEU A 27 7.06 62.28 16.08
N SER A 28 7.24 61.66 14.92
CA SER A 28 6.19 61.55 13.88
C SER A 28 5.62 60.14 13.67
N LEU A 29 6.11 59.13 14.39
CA LEU A 29 5.38 57.86 14.55
C LEU A 29 4.56 57.90 15.84
N LYS A 30 3.73 58.94 15.97
CA LYS A 30 2.41 58.74 16.55
C LYS A 30 1.74 57.74 15.61
N LYS A 31 1.93 56.44 15.91
CA LYS A 31 1.14 55.36 15.35
C LYS A 31 -0.28 55.67 15.77
N GLU A 32 -0.96 56.50 14.99
CA GLU A 32 -2.37 56.37 14.77
C GLU A 32 -2.52 54.94 14.29
N SER A 33 -2.66 54.02 15.25
CA SER A 33 -3.35 52.78 15.00
C SER A 33 -4.72 53.24 14.50
N ARG A 34 -4.87 53.33 13.18
CA ARG A 34 -6.17 53.24 12.54
C ARG A 34 -6.66 51.84 12.87
N VAL A 35 -7.14 51.67 14.11
CA VAL A 35 -7.90 50.51 14.54
C VAL A 35 -9.12 50.57 13.65
N LEU A 36 -9.16 49.69 12.66
CA LEU A 36 -10.35 49.49 11.85
C LEU A 36 -11.53 49.34 12.82
N SER A 37 -12.64 50.01 12.55
CA SER A 37 -13.84 49.78 13.35
C SER A 37 -14.16 48.28 13.34
N PRO A 38 -14.75 47.71 14.40
CA PRO A 38 -15.09 46.29 14.42
C PRO A 38 -15.88 45.86 13.17
N SER A 39 -16.76 46.73 12.65
CA SER A 39 -17.46 46.50 11.38
C SER A 39 -16.54 46.36 10.17
N LYS A 40 -15.49 47.19 10.08
CA LYS A 40 -14.51 47.14 8.99
C LYS A 40 -13.52 45.98 9.14
N GLU A 41 -13.18 45.56 10.36
CA GLU A 41 -12.39 44.34 10.60
C GLU A 41 -13.14 43.09 10.13
N LEU A 42 -14.43 42.98 10.43
CA LEU A 42 -15.27 41.88 9.96
C LEU A 42 -15.43 41.90 8.43
N GLU A 43 -15.64 43.07 7.83
CA GLU A 43 -15.70 43.24 6.37
C GLU A 43 -14.40 42.79 5.70
N TYR A 44 -13.25 43.19 6.25
CA TYR A 44 -11.94 42.79 5.74
C TYR A 44 -11.71 41.28 5.86
N ALA A 45 -12.06 40.68 7.00
CA ALA A 45 -11.96 39.24 7.17
C ALA A 45 -12.85 38.49 6.16
N ASN A 46 -14.08 38.96 5.91
CA ASN A 46 -14.97 38.39 4.90
C ASN A 46 -14.39 38.53 3.48
N LEU A 47 -13.77 39.66 3.16
CA LEU A 47 -13.11 39.88 1.88
C LEU A 47 -12.00 38.84 1.67
N LEU A 48 -11.11 38.65 2.65
CA LEU A 48 -10.03 37.65 2.56
C LEU A 48 -10.59 36.23 2.35
N LEU A 49 -11.64 35.85 3.09
CA LEU A 49 -12.31 34.56 2.92
C LEU A 49 -12.90 34.39 1.52
N SER A 50 -13.53 35.43 0.96
CA SER A 50 -14.09 35.41 -0.40
C SER A 50 -13.04 35.28 -1.51
N LYS A 51 -11.79 35.67 -1.23
CA LYS A 51 -10.64 35.52 -2.14
C LYS A 51 -9.88 34.21 -1.93
N GLY A 52 -10.40 33.30 -1.12
CA GLY A 52 -9.75 32.01 -0.83
C GLY A 52 -8.59 32.08 0.17
N LEU A 53 -8.30 33.27 0.73
CA LEU A 53 -7.24 33.49 1.72
C LEU A 53 -7.70 33.06 3.12
N LYS A 54 -8.09 31.78 3.25
CA LYS A 54 -8.76 31.23 4.43
C LYS A 54 -7.99 31.43 5.74
N SER A 55 -6.67 31.20 5.72
CA SER A 55 -5.82 31.34 6.91
C SER A 55 -5.75 32.80 7.42
N LEU A 56 -5.54 33.76 6.50
CA LEU A 56 -5.51 35.18 6.83
C LEU A 56 -6.89 35.70 7.26
N GLY A 57 -7.96 35.27 6.57
CA GLY A 57 -9.33 35.59 6.96
C GLY A 57 -9.69 35.06 8.36
N ALA A 58 -9.21 33.88 8.74
CA ALA A 58 -9.37 33.35 10.09
C ALA A 58 -8.64 34.21 11.13
N GLN A 59 -7.39 34.61 10.87
CA GLN A 59 -6.61 35.48 11.78
C GLN A 59 -7.31 36.82 12.04
N GLU A 60 -7.87 37.45 11.00
CA GLU A 60 -8.61 38.71 11.18
C GLU A 60 -9.93 38.51 11.95
N LEU A 61 -10.63 37.39 11.73
CA LEU A 61 -11.78 37.02 12.58
C LEU A 61 -11.38 36.79 14.04
N GLU A 62 -10.22 36.18 14.31
CA GLU A 62 -9.69 36.03 15.67
C GLU A 62 -9.38 37.38 16.33
N ASN A 63 -8.90 38.36 15.57
CA ASN A 63 -8.66 39.72 16.05
C ASN A 63 -9.97 40.45 16.33
N TYR A 64 -10.94 40.33 15.42
CA TYR A 64 -12.27 40.92 15.56
C TYR A 64 -12.96 40.48 16.85
N ILE A 65 -12.98 39.18 17.15
CA ILE A 65 -13.65 38.66 18.37
C ILE A 65 -12.97 39.08 19.68
N LYS A 66 -11.75 39.62 19.65
CA LYS A 66 -11.06 40.14 20.85
C LYS A 66 -11.46 41.58 21.17
N LYS A 67 -11.91 42.34 20.17
CA LYS A 67 -12.16 43.79 20.30
C LYS A 67 -13.63 44.17 20.21
N ALA A 68 -14.42 43.40 19.47
CA ALA A 68 -15.82 43.71 19.22
C ALA A 68 -16.69 43.44 20.47
N PRO A 69 -17.66 44.32 20.80
CA PRO A 69 -18.62 44.09 21.87
C PRO A 69 -19.68 43.09 21.39
N LEU A 70 -19.36 41.80 21.45
CA LEU A 70 -20.21 40.70 20.99
C LEU A 70 -21.00 40.09 22.15
N THR A 71 -22.27 39.76 21.91
CA THR A 71 -23.02 38.88 22.81
C THR A 71 -22.46 37.45 22.76
N GLU A 72 -22.72 36.64 23.79
CA GLU A 72 -22.30 35.23 23.80
C GLU A 72 -22.85 34.45 22.59
N ARG A 73 -24.08 34.77 22.16
CA ARG A 73 -24.71 34.17 20.97
C ARG A 73 -23.96 34.51 19.68
N GLU A 74 -23.57 35.77 19.49
CA GLU A 74 -22.80 36.21 18.33
C GLU A 74 -21.39 35.64 18.34
N LEU A 75 -20.73 35.66 19.50
CA LEU A 75 -19.39 35.08 19.67
C LEU A 75 -19.39 33.57 19.41
N SER A 76 -20.43 32.85 19.87
CA SER A 76 -20.61 31.43 19.60
C SER A 76 -20.72 31.15 18.10
N LYS A 77 -21.52 31.93 17.35
CA LYS A 77 -21.63 31.82 15.88
C LYS A 77 -20.29 32.05 15.18
N ILE A 78 -19.54 33.07 15.60
CA ILE A 78 -18.23 33.38 14.99
C ILE A 78 -17.20 32.30 15.34
N CYS A 79 -17.24 31.74 16.56
CA CYS A 79 -16.39 30.62 16.94
C CYS A 79 -16.73 29.35 16.15
N TYR A 80 -18.01 29.02 15.93
CA TYR A 80 -18.40 27.91 15.07
C TYR A 80 -17.84 28.09 13.64
N ARG A 81 -17.94 29.32 13.12
CA ARG A 81 -17.42 29.68 11.80
C ARG A 81 -15.89 29.60 11.72
N LEU A 82 -15.17 30.07 12.73
CA LEU A 82 -13.71 29.89 12.85
C LEU A 82 -13.33 28.41 12.89
N GLY A 83 -14.09 27.60 13.63
CA GLY A 83 -13.92 26.15 13.67
C GLY A 83 -14.00 25.52 12.28
N ASN A 84 -15.04 25.87 11.49
CA ASN A 84 -15.19 25.42 10.11
C ASN A 84 -14.02 25.85 9.21
N ILE A 85 -13.59 27.12 9.30
CA ILE A 85 -12.48 27.63 8.48
C ILE A 85 -11.19 26.87 8.80
N TYR A 86 -10.89 26.60 10.07
CA TYR A 86 -9.69 25.84 10.45
C TYR A 86 -9.80 24.35 10.09
N MET A 87 -11.00 23.79 10.11
CA MET A 87 -11.25 22.42 9.66
C MET A 87 -11.01 22.28 8.16
N ASP A 88 -11.47 23.24 7.35
CA ASP A 88 -11.18 23.32 5.91
C ASP A 88 -9.68 23.48 5.61
N LEU A 89 -8.93 24.08 6.54
CA LEU A 89 -7.47 24.24 6.47
C LEU A 89 -6.72 23.03 7.04
N TYR A 90 -7.41 21.93 7.37
CA TYR A 90 -6.86 20.73 8.02
C TYR A 90 -6.14 21.01 9.36
N ASN A 91 -6.36 22.18 9.96
CA ASN A 91 -5.83 22.55 11.27
C ASN A 91 -6.83 22.14 12.36
N TYR A 92 -6.96 20.82 12.53
CA TYR A 92 -7.96 20.22 13.41
C TYR A 92 -7.82 20.63 14.87
N LYS A 93 -6.60 20.94 15.34
CA LYS A 93 -6.35 21.42 16.71
C LYS A 93 -6.99 22.79 16.93
N GLN A 94 -6.82 23.71 15.98
CA GLN A 94 -7.42 25.04 16.08
C GLN A 94 -8.93 24.99 15.81
N ALA A 95 -9.38 24.11 14.91
CA ALA A 95 -10.81 23.86 14.68
C ALA A 95 -11.51 23.40 15.97
N LEU A 96 -10.94 22.39 16.64
CA LEU A 96 -11.45 21.83 17.89
C LEU A 96 -11.53 22.87 19.01
N LYS A 97 -10.50 23.71 19.17
CA LYS A 97 -10.49 24.83 20.12
C LYS A 97 -11.71 25.73 19.93
N TYR A 98 -12.03 26.10 18.69
CA TYR A 98 -13.14 27.00 18.40
C TYR A 98 -14.51 26.33 18.46
N PHE A 99 -14.61 25.06 18.08
CA PHE A 99 -15.86 24.32 18.28
C PHE A 99 -16.22 24.17 19.75
N TYR A 100 -15.28 23.79 20.63
CA TYR A 100 -15.55 23.76 22.07
C TYR A 100 -15.88 25.14 22.64
N LYS A 101 -15.21 26.20 22.18
CA LYS A 101 -15.56 27.57 22.59
C LYS A 101 -16.98 27.96 22.16
N ALA A 102 -17.40 27.57 20.96
CA ALA A 102 -18.75 27.83 20.47
C ALA A 102 -19.81 27.10 21.29
N GLU A 103 -19.57 25.82 21.61
CA GLU A 103 -20.45 25.00 22.46
C GLU A 103 -20.56 25.57 23.89
N PHE A 104 -19.43 25.97 24.47
CA PHE A 104 -19.38 26.54 25.81
C PHE A 104 -20.22 27.81 25.94
N LEU A 105 -20.15 28.68 24.93
CA LEU A 105 -20.89 29.95 24.88
C LEU A 105 -22.38 29.77 24.57
N ASN A 106 -22.77 28.71 23.88
CA ASN A 106 -24.18 28.44 23.57
C ASN A 106 -24.44 26.94 23.37
N LYS A 107 -24.80 26.26 24.47
CA LYS A 107 -25.06 24.81 24.48
C LYS A 107 -26.25 24.34 23.64
N ASN A 108 -27.19 25.25 23.35
CA ASN A 108 -28.41 24.98 22.59
C ASN A 108 -28.47 25.79 21.29
N ALA A 109 -27.30 26.06 20.69
CA ALA A 109 -27.22 26.72 19.41
C ALA A 109 -27.91 25.90 18.29
N GLU A 110 -28.40 26.61 17.27
CA GLU A 110 -29.02 25.99 16.09
C GLU A 110 -28.11 25.01 15.35
N PHE A 111 -26.79 25.20 15.43
CA PHE A 111 -25.76 24.36 14.82
C PHE A 111 -25.23 23.26 15.75
N LYS A 112 -25.86 23.00 16.90
CA LYS A 112 -25.37 22.04 17.91
C LYS A 112 -25.06 20.67 17.32
N GLU A 113 -25.97 20.11 16.52
CA GLU A 113 -25.79 18.77 15.96
C GLU A 113 -24.62 18.71 14.97
N GLU A 114 -24.49 19.69 14.08
CA GLU A 114 -23.35 19.78 13.15
C GLU A 114 -22.02 20.00 13.89
N LEU A 115 -22.02 20.90 14.87
CA LEU A 115 -20.86 21.15 15.73
C LEU A 115 -20.45 19.88 16.48
N ASN A 116 -21.41 19.08 16.94
CA ASN A 116 -21.14 17.82 17.61
C ASN A 116 -20.39 16.84 16.71
N GLN A 117 -20.85 16.68 15.47
CA GLN A 117 -20.22 15.83 14.47
C GLN A 117 -18.81 16.34 14.11
N LYS A 118 -18.65 17.66 13.96
CA LYS A 118 -17.37 18.29 13.59
C LYS A 118 -16.31 18.17 14.68
N ILE A 119 -16.68 18.25 15.96
CA ILE A 119 -15.78 18.00 17.09
C ILE A 119 -15.27 16.56 17.04
N VAL A 120 -16.16 15.58 16.82
CA VAL A 120 -15.78 14.18 16.70
C VAL A 120 -14.83 13.99 15.52
N ALA A 121 -15.17 14.53 14.35
CA ALA A 121 -14.31 14.46 13.17
C ALA A 121 -12.92 15.09 13.42
N CYS A 122 -12.85 16.22 14.12
CA CYS A 122 -11.56 16.83 14.49
C CYS A 122 -10.76 15.92 15.43
N LEU A 123 -11.39 15.31 16.44
CA LEU A 123 -10.73 14.37 17.35
C LEU A 123 -10.23 13.12 16.64
N GLU A 124 -10.99 12.58 15.69
CA GLU A 124 -10.56 11.45 14.86
C GLU A 124 -9.34 11.79 14.00
N ASN A 125 -9.39 12.94 13.31
CA ASN A 125 -8.28 13.40 12.48
C ASN A 125 -7.01 13.76 13.29
N LEU A 126 -7.15 14.10 14.57
CA LEU A 126 -6.03 14.30 15.49
C LEU A 126 -5.49 12.98 16.09
N GLY A 127 -6.04 11.82 15.70
CA GLY A 127 -5.68 10.52 16.28
C GLY A 127 -6.17 10.33 17.72
N MET A 128 -7.06 11.20 18.20
CA MET A 128 -7.62 11.18 19.55
C MET A 128 -8.86 10.27 19.62
N SER A 129 -8.75 9.06 19.07
CA SER A 129 -9.91 8.16 18.85
C SER A 129 -10.66 7.81 20.13
N GLN A 130 -10.00 7.79 21.30
CA GLN A 130 -10.68 7.56 22.59
C GLN A 130 -11.56 8.74 23.00
N GLN A 131 -11.10 9.96 22.77
CA GLN A 131 -11.88 11.16 23.05
C GLN A 131 -13.02 11.32 22.04
N ALA A 132 -12.77 11.04 20.76
CA ALA A 132 -13.82 11.00 19.74
C ALA A 132 -14.95 10.02 20.13
N LYS A 133 -14.59 8.81 20.57
CA LYS A 133 -15.54 7.80 21.05
C LYS A 133 -16.25 8.22 22.34
N TYR A 134 -15.55 8.86 23.28
CA TYR A 134 -16.16 9.39 24.50
C TYR A 134 -17.17 10.49 24.20
N GLU A 135 -16.84 11.43 23.31
CA GLU A 135 -17.74 12.51 22.87
C GLU A 135 -18.94 11.94 22.12
N LEU A 136 -18.72 11.02 21.18
CA LEU A 136 -19.80 10.29 20.50
C LEU A 136 -20.71 9.59 21.51
N LYS A 137 -20.16 8.85 22.47
CA LYS A 137 -20.92 8.13 23.50
C LYS A 137 -21.70 9.06 24.41
N THR A 138 -21.09 10.15 24.87
CA THR A 138 -21.71 11.13 25.78
C THR A 138 -22.79 11.95 25.09
N ARG A 139 -22.61 12.23 23.80
CA ARG A 139 -23.57 12.97 22.98
C ARG A 139 -24.69 12.06 22.48
N ALA A 140 -24.38 10.79 22.19
CA ALA A 140 -25.35 9.77 21.82
C ALA A 140 -26.16 9.25 23.03
N SER A 141 -25.61 9.21 24.24
CA SER A 141 -26.33 8.76 25.46
C SER A 141 -27.51 9.65 25.85
N LEU A 142 -27.62 10.85 25.25
CA LEU A 142 -28.81 11.70 25.30
C LEU A 142 -29.92 11.28 24.30
N ASN A 143 -29.64 10.34 23.38
CA ASN A 143 -30.55 9.78 22.37
C ASN A 143 -30.04 8.40 21.83
N LEU A 144 -29.89 7.37 22.66
CA LEU A 144 -29.34 6.08 22.19
C LEU A 144 -30.41 5.19 21.52
N PRO A 145 -30.20 4.76 20.26
CA PRO A 145 -30.73 3.48 19.79
C PRO A 145 -29.87 2.34 20.37
N LYS A 146 -30.52 1.29 20.88
CA LYS A 146 -29.86 0.04 21.31
C LYS A 146 -29.18 -0.65 20.12
N GLU A 147 -27.86 -0.90 20.21
CA GLU A 147 -27.17 -1.82 19.30
C GLU A 147 -27.77 -3.24 19.42
N LYS A 148 -28.08 -3.85 18.28
CA LYS A 148 -28.76 -5.16 18.18
C LYS A 148 -27.80 -6.37 18.11
N SER A 149 -26.48 -6.16 18.21
CA SER A 149 -25.53 -7.27 18.18
C SER A 149 -25.31 -7.84 19.59
N PRO A 150 -25.34 -9.17 19.78
CA PRO A 150 -25.00 -9.80 21.04
C PRO A 150 -23.60 -9.39 21.54
N ILE A 151 -23.48 -9.22 22.85
CA ILE A 151 -22.21 -8.94 23.53
C ILE A 151 -21.47 -10.26 23.75
N ILE A 152 -20.23 -10.34 23.26
CA ILE A 152 -19.38 -11.53 23.39
C ILE A 152 -18.38 -11.38 24.54
N ALA A 153 -17.85 -10.17 24.77
CA ALA A 153 -16.94 -9.92 25.89
C ALA A 153 -16.97 -8.45 26.34
N ARG A 154 -16.38 -8.19 27.51
CA ARG A 154 -16.19 -6.83 28.05
C ARG A 154 -14.78 -6.69 28.65
N ILE A 155 -14.08 -5.62 28.29
CA ILE A 155 -12.75 -5.25 28.80
C ILE A 155 -12.89 -3.87 29.47
N GLY A 156 -13.05 -3.83 30.79
CA GLY A 156 -13.39 -2.59 31.50
C GLY A 156 -14.71 -2.00 31.00
N GLU A 157 -14.67 -0.80 30.40
CA GLU A 157 -15.84 -0.17 29.75
C GLU A 157 -16.00 -0.54 28.27
N LYS A 158 -14.99 -1.17 27.63
CA LYS A 158 -15.07 -1.57 26.23
C LYS A 158 -15.91 -2.83 26.09
N VAL A 159 -16.91 -2.80 25.22
CA VAL A 159 -17.74 -3.95 24.85
C VAL A 159 -17.24 -4.50 23.53
N ILE A 160 -17.09 -5.82 23.44
CA ILE A 160 -16.76 -6.55 22.21
C ILE A 160 -18.03 -7.29 21.77
N THR A 161 -18.47 -7.03 20.54
CA THR A 161 -19.72 -7.57 19.99
C THR A 161 -19.48 -8.76 19.09
N GLU A 162 -20.53 -9.54 18.81
CA GLU A 162 -20.46 -10.65 17.86
C GLU A 162 -20.10 -10.18 16.45
N GLN A 163 -20.62 -9.03 16.03
CA GLN A 163 -20.29 -8.45 14.73
C GLN A 163 -18.78 -8.14 14.60
N GLU A 164 -18.16 -7.57 15.63
CA GLU A 164 -16.72 -7.24 15.64
C GLU A 164 -15.87 -8.51 15.51
N ILE A 165 -16.23 -9.58 16.22
CA ILE A 165 -15.55 -10.88 16.12
C ILE A 165 -15.69 -11.48 14.73
N ASN A 166 -16.89 -11.44 14.15
CA ASN A 166 -17.13 -11.99 12.81
C ASN A 166 -16.35 -11.19 11.74
N GLN A 167 -16.32 -9.86 11.83
CA GLN A 167 -15.51 -9.02 10.93
C GLN A 167 -14.00 -9.34 11.05
N ALA A 168 -13.51 -9.57 12.26
CA ALA A 168 -12.13 -9.97 12.48
C ALA A 168 -11.82 -11.35 11.89
N LEU A 169 -12.74 -12.32 11.99
CA LEU A 169 -12.63 -13.63 11.32
C LEU A 169 -12.67 -13.52 9.80
N ASP A 170 -13.48 -12.61 9.26
CA ASP A 170 -13.59 -12.38 7.83
C ASP A 170 -12.31 -11.76 7.24
N SER A 171 -11.54 -11.03 8.03
CA SER A 171 -10.24 -10.49 7.62
C SER A 171 -9.13 -11.54 7.50
N LEU A 172 -9.32 -12.75 8.03
CA LEU A 172 -8.33 -13.81 7.95
C LEU A 172 -8.33 -14.50 6.57
N PRO A 173 -7.18 -15.02 6.12
CA PRO A 173 -7.13 -15.92 4.97
C PRO A 173 -8.07 -17.12 5.13
N PRO A 174 -8.70 -17.63 4.04
CA PRO A 174 -9.73 -18.67 4.12
C PRO A 174 -9.32 -19.93 4.89
N TYR A 175 -8.05 -20.35 4.76
CA TYR A 175 -7.52 -21.52 5.47
C TYR A 175 -7.44 -21.30 7.00
N GLN A 176 -7.18 -20.07 7.45
CA GLN A 176 -7.15 -19.71 8.86
C GLN A 176 -8.58 -19.55 9.41
N ARG A 177 -9.49 -18.97 8.62
CA ARG A 177 -10.90 -18.83 9.02
C ARG A 177 -11.51 -20.21 9.31
N LYS A 178 -11.30 -21.18 8.41
CA LYS A 178 -11.78 -22.56 8.55
C LYS A 178 -11.28 -23.25 9.83
N TYR A 179 -10.09 -22.88 10.32
CA TYR A 179 -9.56 -23.42 11.56
C TYR A 179 -10.37 -23.00 12.81
N PHE A 180 -10.97 -21.82 12.80
CA PHE A 180 -11.71 -21.24 13.92
C PHE A 180 -13.23 -21.46 13.87
N GLU A 181 -13.71 -22.33 12.98
CA GLU A 181 -15.13 -22.68 12.90
C GLU A 181 -15.57 -23.58 14.06
N GLY A 182 -16.87 -23.60 14.35
CA GLY A 182 -17.47 -24.45 15.38
C GLY A 182 -16.94 -24.15 16.80
N GLU A 183 -16.58 -25.20 17.53
CA GLU A 183 -16.13 -25.11 18.93
C GLU A 183 -14.83 -24.31 19.10
N ARG A 184 -14.01 -24.17 18.05
CA ARG A 184 -12.74 -23.41 18.08
C ARG A 184 -12.91 -21.90 17.97
N LYS A 185 -14.13 -21.41 17.71
CA LYS A 185 -14.43 -19.97 17.68
C LYS A 185 -14.06 -19.29 19.01
N ILE A 186 -14.19 -20.00 20.13
CA ILE A 186 -13.83 -19.49 21.45
C ILE A 186 -12.34 -19.17 21.59
N ASP A 187 -11.46 -19.94 20.93
CA ASP A 187 -10.02 -19.70 20.96
C ASP A 187 -9.66 -18.44 20.19
N PHE A 188 -10.32 -18.21 19.04
CA PHE A 188 -10.18 -16.94 18.32
C PHE A 188 -10.62 -15.75 19.18
N ILE A 189 -11.78 -15.84 19.84
CA ILE A 189 -12.30 -14.79 20.71
C ILE A 189 -11.30 -14.49 21.84
N ARG A 190 -10.74 -15.53 22.48
CA ARG A 190 -9.72 -15.37 23.53
C ARG A 190 -8.46 -14.68 22.99
N SER A 191 -7.95 -15.11 21.84
CA SER A 191 -6.80 -14.48 21.19
C SER A 191 -7.06 -13.02 20.81
N TYR A 192 -8.26 -12.72 20.31
CA TYR A 192 -8.69 -11.36 19.98
C TYR A 192 -8.70 -10.46 21.22
N ILE A 193 -9.33 -10.91 22.31
CA ILE A 193 -9.37 -10.19 23.59
C ILE A 193 -7.95 -9.98 24.14
N ALA A 194 -7.11 -11.02 24.11
CA ALA A 194 -5.74 -10.93 24.59
C ALA A 194 -4.93 -9.88 23.80
N LYS A 195 -5.07 -9.85 22.46
CA LYS A 195 -4.46 -8.83 21.61
C LYS A 195 -4.90 -7.43 22.01
N GLU A 196 -6.20 -7.21 22.19
CA GLU A 196 -6.74 -5.91 22.62
C GLU A 196 -6.14 -5.44 23.95
N ILE A 197 -6.12 -6.31 24.97
CA ILE A 197 -5.57 -5.98 26.30
C ILE A 197 -4.08 -5.62 26.21
N ILE A 198 -3.31 -6.39 25.44
CA ILE A 198 -1.87 -6.17 25.28
C ILE A 198 -1.61 -4.88 24.49
N SER A 199 -2.35 -4.63 23.41
CA SER A 199 -2.24 -3.39 22.64
C SER A 199 -2.59 -2.15 23.47
N ASP A 200 -3.61 -2.21 24.32
CA ASP A 200 -3.94 -1.12 25.24
C ASP A 200 -2.85 -0.90 26.30
N LYS A 201 -2.21 -1.98 26.78
CA LYS A 201 -1.04 -1.87 27.65
C LYS A 201 0.14 -1.19 26.94
N ALA A 202 0.43 -1.56 25.70
CA ALA A 202 1.48 -0.95 24.89
C ALA A 202 1.26 0.57 24.72
N LYS A 203 0.03 1.00 24.45
CA LYS A 203 -0.34 2.43 24.37
C LYS A 203 -0.16 3.16 25.69
N ARG A 204 -0.54 2.55 26.82
CA ARG A 204 -0.32 3.17 28.16
C ARG A 204 1.17 3.34 28.48
N LEU A 205 2.02 2.47 27.93
CA LEU A 205 3.47 2.57 28.03
C LEU A 205 4.08 3.56 27.03
N GLY A 206 3.27 4.13 26.12
CA GLY A 206 3.73 5.11 25.13
C GLY A 206 4.46 4.53 23.93
N LEU A 207 4.40 3.20 23.72
CA LEU A 207 5.07 2.53 22.59
C LEU A 207 4.52 3.02 21.22
N ASP A 208 3.29 3.52 21.19
CA ASP A 208 2.65 4.12 20.01
C ASP A 208 3.17 5.53 19.67
N ARG A 209 4.09 6.08 20.47
CA ARG A 209 4.68 7.41 20.30
C ARG A 209 6.20 7.36 20.08
N GLU A 210 6.78 6.17 20.09
CA GLU A 210 8.20 6.01 19.81
C GLU A 210 8.51 6.44 18.37
N PRO A 211 9.62 7.17 18.11
CA PRO A 211 9.95 7.65 16.77
C PRO A 211 9.98 6.54 15.72
N ASP A 212 10.56 5.38 16.06
CA ASP A 212 10.65 4.23 15.15
C ASP A 212 9.28 3.62 14.85
N PHE A 213 8.38 3.54 15.85
CA PHE A 213 7.01 3.09 15.62
C PHE A 213 6.26 4.03 14.68
N LEU A 214 6.33 5.35 14.92
CA LEU A 214 5.66 6.35 14.08
C LEU A 214 6.19 6.33 12.65
N LYS A 215 7.51 6.19 12.47
CA LYS A 215 8.14 6.04 11.16
C LYS A 215 7.63 4.78 10.44
N ASN A 216 7.64 3.63 11.11
CA ASN A 216 7.16 2.37 10.54
C ASN A 216 5.67 2.42 10.17
N VAL A 217 4.84 3.09 10.97
CA VAL A 217 3.43 3.29 10.66
C VAL A 217 3.26 4.14 9.39
N GLU A 218 4.03 5.20 9.22
CA GLU A 218 3.96 6.04 8.03
C GLU A 218 4.47 5.31 6.78
N GLU A 219 5.55 4.52 6.90
CA GLU A 219 6.04 3.65 5.81
C GLU A 219 5.01 2.59 5.42
N TYR A 220 4.41 1.91 6.40
CA TYR A 220 3.36 0.93 6.14
C TYR A 220 2.12 1.56 5.50
N LYS A 221 1.74 2.77 5.93
CA LYS A 221 0.64 3.53 5.33
C LYS A 221 0.93 3.86 3.87
N LYS A 222 2.15 4.28 3.53
CA LYS A 222 2.57 4.53 2.13
C LYS A 222 2.44 3.26 1.29
N GLU A 223 2.91 2.12 1.80
CA GLU A 223 2.82 0.84 1.11
C GLU A 223 1.37 0.41 0.86
N VAL A 224 0.49 0.53 1.86
CA VAL A 224 -0.94 0.21 1.70
C VAL A 224 -1.62 1.15 0.70
N LEU A 225 -1.25 2.43 0.68
CA LEU A 225 -1.77 3.39 -0.32
C LEU A 225 -1.31 3.04 -1.73
N PHE A 226 -0.03 2.69 -1.90
CA PHE A 226 0.52 2.20 -3.17
C PHE A 226 -0.24 0.96 -3.65
N GLN A 227 -0.40 -0.05 -2.79
CA GLN A 227 -1.14 -1.28 -3.13
C GLN A 227 -2.59 -1.01 -3.51
N LYS A 228 -3.29 -0.14 -2.77
CA LYS A 228 -4.67 0.25 -3.08
C LYS A 228 -4.78 0.96 -4.44
N MET A 229 -3.82 1.82 -4.77
CA MET A 229 -3.80 2.51 -6.05
C MET A 229 -3.56 1.51 -7.20
N VAL A 230 -2.59 0.60 -7.05
CA VAL A 230 -2.35 -0.48 -8.03
C VAL A 230 -3.57 -1.39 -8.18
N GLU A 231 -4.22 -1.79 -7.08
CA GLU A 231 -5.43 -2.62 -7.13
C GLU A 231 -6.56 -1.92 -7.90
N LYS A 232 -6.79 -0.64 -7.61
CA LYS A 232 -7.78 0.18 -8.30
C LYS A 232 -7.50 0.21 -9.80
N GLU A 233 -6.26 0.52 -10.18
CA GLU A 233 -5.87 0.64 -11.58
C GLU A 233 -6.04 -0.69 -12.33
N LEU A 234 -5.57 -1.79 -11.74
CA LEU A 234 -5.71 -3.12 -12.34
C LEU A 234 -7.17 -3.53 -12.45
N LYS A 235 -8.01 -3.21 -11.46
CA LYS A 235 -9.44 -3.51 -11.53
C LYS A 235 -10.12 -2.79 -12.71
N GLU A 236 -9.68 -1.57 -13.03
CA GLU A 236 -10.23 -0.77 -14.12
C GLU A 236 -9.66 -1.18 -15.50
N LYS A 237 -8.34 -1.38 -15.59
CA LYS A 237 -7.59 -1.56 -16.84
C LYS A 237 -7.24 -3.02 -17.20
N LEU A 238 -7.15 -3.95 -16.24
CA LEU A 238 -6.77 -5.36 -16.48
C LEU A 238 -7.95 -6.21 -16.95
N LYS A 239 -8.50 -5.85 -18.12
CA LYS A 239 -9.49 -6.65 -18.86
C LYS A 239 -8.76 -7.40 -19.95
N VAL A 240 -8.97 -8.71 -20.07
CA VAL A 240 -8.36 -9.53 -21.12
C VAL A 240 -9.45 -10.01 -22.06
N SER A 241 -9.29 -9.70 -23.34
CA SER A 241 -10.18 -10.15 -24.41
C SER A 241 -9.61 -11.37 -25.13
N PRO A 242 -10.47 -12.24 -25.72
CA PRO A 242 -10.01 -13.34 -26.57
C PRO A 242 -9.14 -12.88 -27.76
N GLU A 243 -9.43 -11.71 -28.32
CA GLU A 243 -8.69 -11.13 -29.44
C GLU A 243 -7.26 -10.77 -29.03
N GLU A 244 -7.08 -10.14 -27.86
CA GLU A 244 -5.77 -9.85 -27.30
C GLU A 244 -4.95 -11.12 -27.06
N LEU A 245 -5.57 -12.17 -26.52
CA LEU A 245 -4.90 -13.46 -26.32
C LEU A 245 -4.44 -14.07 -27.64
N LYS A 246 -5.26 -13.97 -28.69
CA LYS A 246 -4.89 -14.48 -30.01
C LYS A 246 -3.71 -13.71 -30.60
N ILE A 247 -3.73 -12.38 -30.54
CA ILE A 247 -2.60 -11.54 -30.97
C ILE A 247 -1.33 -11.86 -30.16
N TYR A 248 -1.47 -12.03 -28.84
CA TYR A 248 -0.35 -12.37 -27.98
C TYR A 248 0.22 -13.74 -28.30
N TYR A 249 -0.62 -14.76 -28.50
CA TYR A 249 -0.18 -16.06 -28.97
C TYR A 249 0.54 -15.94 -30.31
N ASP A 250 -0.04 -15.23 -31.27
CA ASP A 250 0.52 -15.11 -32.62
C ASP A 250 1.91 -14.48 -32.64
N SER A 251 2.16 -13.53 -31.74
CA SER A 251 3.45 -12.86 -31.59
C SER A 251 4.45 -13.61 -30.69
N ASN A 252 4.01 -14.64 -29.96
CA ASN A 252 4.83 -15.36 -28.97
C ASN A 252 4.79 -16.90 -29.16
N LYS A 253 4.38 -17.40 -30.33
CA LYS A 253 4.19 -18.84 -30.59
C LYS A 253 5.43 -19.68 -30.28
N GLU A 254 6.61 -19.11 -30.48
CA GLU A 254 7.88 -19.78 -30.23
C GLU A 254 8.08 -20.14 -28.74
N ASN A 255 7.41 -19.45 -27.82
CA ASN A 255 7.46 -19.76 -26.39
C ASN A 255 6.59 -20.99 -26.02
N TYR A 256 5.70 -21.42 -26.92
CA TYR A 256 4.72 -22.48 -26.69
C TYR A 256 5.05 -23.77 -27.44
N TRP A 257 6.34 -24.05 -27.63
CA TRP A 257 6.80 -25.29 -28.25
C TRP A 257 6.77 -26.46 -27.27
N GLU A 258 6.35 -27.61 -27.78
CA GLU A 258 6.44 -28.90 -27.12
C GLU A 258 7.71 -29.60 -27.60
N LYS A 259 8.59 -29.98 -26.66
CA LYS A 259 9.77 -30.81 -26.96
C LYS A 259 9.35 -32.16 -27.54
N VAL A 260 10.21 -32.73 -28.38
CA VAL A 260 10.06 -34.13 -28.83
C VAL A 260 9.93 -35.03 -27.60
N LYS A 261 8.94 -35.92 -27.61
CA LYS A 261 8.71 -36.85 -26.52
C LYS A 261 8.41 -38.25 -27.02
N ALA A 262 8.85 -39.26 -26.27
CA ALA A 262 8.67 -40.66 -26.59
C ALA A 262 7.89 -41.38 -25.49
N LYS A 263 7.01 -42.27 -25.92
CA LYS A 263 6.33 -43.25 -25.08
C LYS A 263 7.03 -44.58 -25.29
N VAL A 264 7.41 -45.24 -24.20
CA VAL A 264 8.22 -46.46 -24.26
C VAL A 264 7.66 -47.54 -23.37
N SER A 265 7.94 -48.79 -23.73
CA SER A 265 7.90 -49.93 -22.83
C SER A 265 9.31 -50.45 -22.62
N TYR A 266 9.56 -51.17 -21.52
CA TYR A 266 10.90 -51.63 -21.20
C TYR A 266 10.91 -53.01 -20.53
N LEU A 267 12.05 -53.68 -20.61
CA LEU A 267 12.42 -54.81 -19.77
C LEU A 267 13.77 -54.50 -19.11
N SER A 268 13.94 -54.96 -17.87
CA SER A 268 15.17 -54.77 -17.10
C SER A 268 15.81 -56.10 -16.74
N PHE A 269 17.13 -56.15 -16.72
CA PHE A 269 17.91 -57.34 -16.36
C PHE A 269 19.25 -56.97 -15.72
N SER A 270 19.91 -57.93 -15.08
CA SER A 270 21.14 -57.68 -14.30
C SER A 270 22.39 -58.29 -14.91
N LYS A 271 22.27 -59.34 -15.72
CA LYS A 271 23.38 -60.11 -16.27
C LYS A 271 23.39 -60.04 -17.78
N LYS A 272 24.55 -59.76 -18.38
CA LYS A 272 24.65 -59.56 -19.83
C LYS A 272 24.30 -60.82 -20.62
N GLU A 273 24.47 -61.99 -20.01
CA GLU A 273 24.11 -63.30 -20.56
C GLU A 273 22.60 -63.44 -20.80
N GLU A 274 21.76 -62.63 -20.15
CA GLU A 274 20.29 -62.63 -20.30
C GLU A 274 19.82 -61.79 -21.49
N GLU A 275 20.71 -60.99 -22.10
CA GLU A 275 20.38 -60.01 -23.14
C GLU A 275 19.56 -60.61 -24.30
N GLN A 276 19.99 -61.76 -24.83
CA GLN A 276 19.36 -62.37 -25.99
C GLN A 276 17.93 -62.85 -25.69
N LYS A 277 17.70 -63.37 -24.49
CA LYS A 277 16.36 -63.76 -24.01
C LYS A 277 15.46 -62.54 -23.86
N ILE A 278 15.95 -61.46 -23.25
CA ILE A 278 15.18 -60.22 -23.06
C ILE A 278 14.83 -59.56 -24.40
N LEU A 279 15.74 -59.63 -25.38
CA LEU A 279 15.49 -59.14 -26.75
C LEU A 279 14.35 -59.90 -27.45
N GLU A 280 14.16 -61.19 -27.17
CA GLU A 280 13.03 -61.97 -27.68
C GLU A 280 11.74 -61.60 -26.95
N GLU A 281 11.77 -61.56 -25.61
CA GLU A 281 10.60 -61.25 -24.78
C GLU A 281 10.03 -59.85 -25.07
N ILE A 282 10.89 -58.85 -25.30
CA ILE A 282 10.43 -57.50 -25.62
C ILE A 282 9.75 -57.42 -27.00
N LYS A 283 10.24 -58.20 -27.98
CA LYS A 283 9.64 -58.30 -29.32
C LYS A 283 8.30 -59.02 -29.29
N GLU A 284 8.14 -60.00 -28.40
CA GLU A 284 6.87 -60.67 -28.12
C GLU A 284 5.86 -59.78 -27.36
N GLY A 285 6.24 -58.54 -27.00
CA GLY A 285 5.36 -57.59 -26.33
C GLY A 285 5.18 -57.84 -24.83
N LYS A 286 6.09 -58.59 -24.20
CA LYS A 286 6.08 -58.84 -22.73
C LYS A 286 6.66 -57.67 -21.92
N ALA A 287 6.85 -56.51 -22.54
CA ALA A 287 7.47 -55.34 -21.96
C ALA A 287 6.53 -54.61 -20.98
N GLN A 288 7.11 -54.00 -19.94
CA GLN A 288 6.37 -53.13 -19.02
C GLN A 288 6.24 -51.73 -19.63
N GLU A 289 5.03 -51.20 -19.73
CA GLU A 289 4.81 -49.83 -20.21
C GLU A 289 5.28 -48.80 -19.19
N LEU A 290 6.04 -47.80 -19.64
CA LEU A 290 6.34 -46.62 -18.83
C LEU A 290 5.15 -45.67 -18.88
N LYS A 291 4.57 -45.33 -17.72
CA LYS A 291 3.34 -44.50 -17.65
C LYS A 291 3.56 -43.08 -18.17
N GLU A 292 4.74 -42.53 -17.98
CA GLU A 292 5.08 -41.14 -18.30
C GLU A 292 5.82 -41.01 -19.65
N TRP A 293 5.75 -39.83 -20.24
CA TRP A 293 6.51 -39.49 -21.46
C TRP A 293 7.95 -39.14 -21.10
N ILE A 294 8.90 -39.60 -21.92
CA ILE A 294 10.30 -39.17 -21.85
C ILE A 294 10.46 -38.01 -22.83
N TYR A 295 11.19 -36.96 -22.45
CA TYR A 295 11.44 -35.80 -23.31
C TYR A 295 12.88 -35.81 -23.84
N GLN A 296 13.07 -35.41 -25.10
CA GLN A 296 14.38 -35.34 -25.72
C GLN A 296 15.27 -34.33 -25.01
N GLY A 297 16.51 -34.72 -24.72
CA GLY A 297 17.49 -33.93 -23.96
C GLY A 297 17.28 -33.95 -22.44
N SER A 298 16.36 -34.76 -21.91
CA SER A 298 16.28 -35.05 -20.47
C SER A 298 17.48 -35.88 -20.02
N SER A 299 17.96 -35.66 -18.79
CA SER A 299 18.90 -36.56 -18.11
C SER A 299 18.21 -37.62 -17.27
N TYR A 300 16.88 -37.55 -17.13
CA TYR A 300 16.09 -38.38 -16.23
C TYR A 300 14.98 -39.13 -16.97
N ILE A 301 14.83 -40.41 -16.63
CA ILE A 301 13.71 -41.26 -17.05
C ILE A 301 12.83 -41.54 -15.83
N PRO A 302 11.54 -41.16 -15.86
CA PRO A 302 10.61 -41.38 -14.76
C PRO A 302 10.65 -42.81 -14.24
N GLN A 303 10.64 -42.98 -12.91
CA GLN A 303 10.64 -44.28 -12.20
C GLN A 303 11.91 -45.13 -12.38
N LEU A 304 12.77 -44.84 -13.35
CA LEU A 304 13.97 -45.62 -13.65
C LEU A 304 15.26 -44.93 -13.19
N GLY A 305 15.29 -43.59 -13.17
CA GLY A 305 16.43 -42.81 -12.68
C GLY A 305 17.13 -41.97 -13.76
N GLU A 306 18.30 -41.46 -13.41
CA GLU A 306 19.10 -40.62 -14.31
C GLU A 306 19.92 -41.45 -15.30
N SER A 307 19.79 -41.14 -16.59
CA SER A 307 20.64 -41.65 -17.67
C SER A 307 20.41 -40.87 -18.97
N SER A 308 21.25 -39.88 -19.26
CA SER A 308 21.22 -39.16 -20.54
C SER A 308 21.49 -40.09 -21.73
N GLN A 309 22.38 -41.08 -21.56
CA GLN A 309 22.68 -42.07 -22.60
C GLN A 309 21.44 -42.90 -22.98
N ALA A 310 20.63 -43.31 -22.00
CA ALA A 310 19.40 -44.04 -22.28
C ALA A 310 18.38 -43.17 -23.04
N VAL A 311 18.27 -41.88 -22.68
CA VAL A 311 17.43 -40.92 -23.39
C VAL A 311 17.90 -40.73 -24.83
N GLU A 312 19.21 -40.53 -25.06
CA GLU A 312 19.79 -40.42 -26.40
C GLU A 312 19.52 -41.67 -27.27
N GLU A 313 19.73 -42.86 -26.71
CA GLU A 313 19.47 -44.12 -27.42
C GLU A 313 17.98 -44.26 -27.77
N ILE A 314 17.07 -43.93 -26.84
CA ILE A 314 15.61 -43.94 -27.09
C ILE A 314 15.23 -43.04 -28.27
N PHE A 315 15.75 -41.81 -28.32
CA PHE A 315 15.44 -40.85 -29.39
C PHE A 315 16.22 -41.08 -30.68
N SER A 316 17.21 -41.99 -30.69
CA SER A 316 17.87 -42.47 -31.92
C SER A 316 17.04 -43.50 -32.69
N LYS A 317 16.04 -44.10 -32.04
CA LYS A 317 15.18 -45.15 -32.60
C LYS A 317 13.88 -44.58 -33.18
N LYS A 318 13.25 -45.34 -34.07
CA LYS A 318 11.92 -45.05 -34.61
C LYS A 318 10.84 -45.80 -33.83
N LYS A 319 9.58 -45.37 -34.00
CA LYS A 319 8.41 -46.08 -33.47
C LYS A 319 8.44 -47.56 -33.90
N GLY A 320 8.24 -48.46 -32.95
CA GLY A 320 8.28 -49.92 -33.11
C GLY A 320 9.67 -50.54 -32.95
N GLU A 321 10.74 -49.75 -32.98
CA GLU A 321 12.11 -50.25 -32.80
C GLU A 321 12.44 -50.42 -31.30
N ILE A 322 13.51 -51.17 -31.05
CA ILE A 322 14.05 -51.41 -29.71
C ILE A 322 15.46 -50.82 -29.59
N THR A 323 15.82 -50.39 -28.38
CA THR A 323 17.16 -49.89 -28.08
C THR A 323 18.16 -51.03 -27.93
N SER A 324 19.45 -50.70 -28.00
CA SER A 324 20.48 -51.57 -27.41
C SER A 324 20.31 -51.58 -25.87
N PRO A 325 20.87 -52.56 -25.14
CA PRO A 325 20.89 -52.51 -23.69
C PRO A 325 21.60 -51.26 -23.18
N VAL A 326 20.91 -50.47 -22.38
CA VAL A 326 21.44 -49.26 -21.73
C VAL A 326 21.47 -49.45 -20.24
N LYS A 327 22.54 -48.99 -19.60
CA LYS A 327 22.71 -49.12 -18.15
C LYS A 327 22.06 -47.93 -17.44
N ILE A 328 21.25 -48.22 -16.42
CA ILE A 328 20.67 -47.22 -15.51
C ILE A 328 20.82 -47.77 -14.09
N GLY A 329 21.61 -47.08 -13.26
CA GLY A 329 22.05 -47.62 -11.97
C GLY A 329 22.77 -48.97 -12.14
N ASP A 330 22.34 -49.99 -11.41
CA ASP A 330 22.94 -51.34 -11.41
C ASP A 330 22.24 -52.33 -12.37
N LYS A 331 21.32 -51.86 -13.21
CA LYS A 331 20.56 -52.70 -14.14
C LYS A 331 20.73 -52.25 -15.59
N PHE A 332 20.55 -53.19 -16.49
CA PHE A 332 20.40 -52.94 -17.91
C PHE A 332 18.93 -52.88 -18.27
N TYR A 333 18.60 -52.00 -19.22
CA TYR A 333 17.27 -51.82 -19.75
C TYR A 333 17.30 -51.90 -21.26
N ILE A 334 16.31 -52.56 -21.85
CA ILE A 334 16.00 -52.46 -23.27
C ILE A 334 14.63 -51.80 -23.36
N PHE A 335 14.52 -50.75 -24.16
CA PHE A 335 13.29 -50.01 -24.40
C PHE A 335 12.74 -50.36 -25.78
N ARG A 336 11.42 -50.48 -25.90
CA ARG A 336 10.69 -50.48 -27.17
C ARG A 336 9.96 -49.16 -27.30
N ILE A 337 10.09 -48.52 -28.47
CA ILE A 337 9.47 -47.23 -28.74
C ILE A 337 8.02 -47.46 -29.16
N GLU A 338 7.07 -47.11 -28.29
CA GLU A 338 5.65 -47.25 -28.58
C GLU A 338 5.14 -46.09 -29.43
N ASP A 339 5.63 -44.88 -29.15
CA ASP A 339 5.24 -43.68 -29.89
C ASP A 339 6.30 -42.58 -29.80
N ILE A 340 6.40 -41.74 -30.82
CA ILE A 340 7.21 -40.52 -30.83
C ILE A 340 6.34 -39.37 -31.29
N VAL A 341 6.22 -38.35 -30.45
CA VAL A 341 5.57 -37.09 -30.80
C VAL A 341 6.68 -36.09 -31.16
N PRO A 342 6.73 -35.61 -32.42
CA PRO A 342 7.74 -34.65 -32.85
C PRO A 342 7.55 -33.30 -32.16
N SER A 343 8.60 -32.49 -32.20
CA SER A 343 8.53 -31.11 -31.71
C SER A 343 7.51 -30.35 -32.54
N ARG A 344 6.66 -29.58 -31.87
CA ARG A 344 5.67 -28.74 -32.53
C ARG A 344 5.33 -27.56 -31.64
N ILE A 345 4.80 -26.51 -32.26
CA ILE A 345 4.15 -25.43 -31.53
C ILE A 345 2.78 -25.94 -31.09
N LYS A 346 2.48 -25.86 -29.78
CA LYS A 346 1.16 -26.20 -29.25
C LYS A 346 0.13 -25.22 -29.78
N SER A 347 -1.09 -25.68 -30.09
CA SER A 347 -2.15 -24.82 -30.59
C SER A 347 -2.61 -23.82 -29.53
N PHE A 348 -3.31 -22.77 -29.96
CA PHE A 348 -3.91 -21.78 -29.06
C PHE A 348 -4.79 -22.44 -27.98
N GLU A 349 -5.59 -23.42 -28.38
CA GLU A 349 -6.51 -24.15 -27.49
C GLU A 349 -5.75 -24.95 -26.42
N GLU A 350 -4.61 -25.54 -26.78
CA GLU A 350 -3.80 -26.35 -25.86
C GLU A 350 -3.07 -25.53 -24.79
N VAL A 351 -2.81 -24.25 -25.07
CA VAL A 351 -2.06 -23.36 -24.16
C VAL A 351 -2.90 -22.24 -23.59
N LYS A 352 -4.21 -22.19 -23.89
CA LYS A 352 -5.09 -21.06 -23.57
C LYS A 352 -4.96 -20.58 -22.12
N ASP A 353 -4.97 -21.49 -21.15
CA ASP A 353 -4.91 -21.14 -19.72
C ASP A 353 -3.54 -20.56 -19.32
N ILE A 354 -2.45 -21.14 -19.84
CA ILE A 354 -1.08 -20.69 -19.58
C ILE A 354 -0.85 -19.33 -20.27
N LEU A 355 -1.26 -19.24 -21.53
CA LEU A 355 -1.23 -18.03 -22.34
C LEU A 355 -1.96 -16.87 -21.67
N GLU A 356 -3.15 -17.13 -21.11
CA GLU A 356 -3.91 -16.12 -20.38
C GLU A 356 -3.16 -15.64 -19.14
N GLN A 357 -2.53 -16.53 -18.38
CA GLN A 357 -1.73 -16.15 -17.21
C GLN A 357 -0.51 -15.31 -17.62
N ASP A 358 0.24 -15.75 -18.63
CA ASP A 358 1.40 -15.03 -19.17
C ASP A 358 1.01 -13.62 -19.64
N TYR A 359 -0.08 -13.53 -20.41
CA TYR A 359 -0.57 -12.27 -20.93
C TYR A 359 -1.05 -11.35 -19.81
N ARG A 360 -1.78 -11.86 -18.81
CA ARG A 360 -2.20 -11.08 -17.64
C ARG A 360 -1.00 -10.55 -16.86
N PHE A 361 0.08 -11.32 -16.74
CA PHE A 361 1.30 -10.87 -16.09
C PHE A 361 1.98 -9.74 -16.88
N LYS A 362 2.12 -9.91 -18.21
CA LYS A 362 2.66 -8.87 -19.10
C LYS A 362 1.82 -7.58 -19.02
N LYS A 363 0.50 -7.69 -19.19
CA LYS A 363 -0.43 -6.55 -19.16
C LYS A 363 -0.44 -5.85 -17.81
N LYS A 364 -0.36 -6.59 -16.70
CA LYS A 364 -0.22 -6.01 -15.35
C LYS A 364 1.05 -5.16 -15.24
N ARG A 365 2.19 -5.66 -15.73
CA ARG A 365 3.46 -4.90 -15.73
C ARG A 365 3.37 -3.64 -16.59
N GLU A 366 2.75 -3.73 -17.76
CA GLU A 366 2.53 -2.57 -18.64
C GLU A 366 1.66 -1.50 -17.97
N ILE A 367 0.56 -1.89 -17.31
CA ILE A 367 -0.30 -0.95 -16.58
C ILE A 367 0.49 -0.26 -15.47
N ILE A 368 1.24 -1.01 -14.65
CA ILE A 368 2.02 -0.43 -13.54
C ILE A 368 3.13 0.49 -14.06
N ASN A 369 3.79 0.14 -15.16
CA ASN A 369 4.81 1.00 -15.76
C ASN A 369 4.20 2.28 -16.31
N SER A 370 3.05 2.22 -16.99
CA SER A 370 2.31 3.40 -17.45
C SER A 370 1.93 4.32 -16.29
N MET A 371 1.46 3.76 -15.17
CA MET A 371 1.16 4.55 -13.96
C MET A 371 2.40 5.28 -13.43
N LEU A 372 3.56 4.63 -13.47
CA LEU A 372 4.81 5.23 -13.01
C LEU A 372 5.26 6.35 -13.96
N GLU A 373 5.21 6.11 -15.27
CA GLU A 373 5.55 7.11 -16.29
C GLU A 373 4.65 8.35 -16.17
N GLU A 374 3.33 8.16 -16.09
CA GLU A 374 2.35 9.24 -15.87
C GLU A 374 2.67 10.04 -14.59
N ALA A 375 2.97 9.36 -13.48
CA ALA A 375 3.32 10.02 -12.22
C ALA A 375 4.66 10.79 -12.28
N LEU A 376 5.63 10.31 -13.06
CA LEU A 376 6.92 10.98 -13.27
C LEU A 376 6.83 12.18 -14.22
N GLU A 377 5.82 12.22 -15.11
CA GLU A 377 5.57 13.38 -15.97
C GLU A 377 4.85 14.51 -15.23
N GLU A 378 3.99 14.18 -14.25
CA GLU A 378 3.28 15.16 -13.43
C GLU A 378 4.16 15.81 -12.35
N GLU A 379 5.21 15.13 -11.93
CA GLU A 379 6.07 15.53 -10.80
C GLU A 379 7.52 15.78 -11.28
N GLU A 380 8.14 16.86 -10.80
CA GLU A 380 9.56 17.12 -11.07
C GLU A 380 10.43 16.21 -10.20
N VAL A 381 11.00 15.16 -10.80
CA VAL A 381 11.83 14.17 -10.09
C VAL A 381 13.31 14.32 -10.46
N GLU A 382 14.13 14.69 -9.46
CA GLU A 382 15.59 14.73 -9.56
C GLU A 382 16.21 13.56 -8.76
N ILE A 383 17.04 12.75 -9.42
CA ILE A 383 17.73 11.60 -8.80
C ILE A 383 19.22 11.93 -8.61
N PHE A 384 19.65 12.09 -7.35
CA PHE A 384 21.04 12.39 -6.98
C PHE A 384 21.85 11.13 -6.60
N TYR A 385 21.63 10.01 -7.30
CA TYR A 385 22.36 8.76 -7.04
C TYR A 385 23.65 8.70 -7.87
N GLN A 386 24.78 8.43 -7.22
CA GLN A 386 26.05 8.12 -7.88
C GLN A 386 26.36 6.64 -7.68
N GLU A 387 26.51 5.91 -8.78
CA GLU A 387 26.87 4.50 -8.74
C GLU A 387 28.37 4.37 -8.41
N ASP A 388 28.70 3.71 -7.30
CA ASP A 388 30.09 3.42 -6.95
C ASP A 388 30.68 2.50 -8.02
N LYS A 389 31.61 3.01 -8.83
CA LYS A 389 32.43 2.18 -9.72
C LYS A 389 33.24 1.22 -8.85
N LYS A 390 32.80 -0.03 -8.74
CA LYS A 390 33.64 -1.11 -8.19
C LYS A 390 34.86 -1.26 -9.09
N ASP A 391 36.03 -1.16 -8.49
CA ASP A 391 37.33 -1.42 -9.12
C ASP A 391 37.29 -2.75 -9.87
N GLU A 392 37.42 -2.71 -11.20
CA GLU A 392 37.77 -3.89 -11.98
C GLU A 392 39.12 -4.41 -11.46
N PRO A 393 39.23 -5.70 -11.11
CA PRO A 393 40.54 -6.27 -10.80
C PRO A 393 41.42 -6.10 -12.03
N LYS A 394 42.52 -5.35 -11.88
CA LYS A 394 43.58 -5.29 -12.89
C LYS A 394 43.97 -6.72 -13.23
N SER A 395 43.77 -7.11 -14.49
CA SER A 395 44.35 -8.32 -15.02
C SER A 395 45.87 -8.12 -14.98
N ASP A 396 46.55 -8.78 -14.05
CA ASP A 396 48.00 -8.91 -14.11
C ASP A 396 48.34 -9.70 -15.39
N SER A 397 48.95 -8.98 -16.33
CA SER A 397 49.55 -9.48 -17.57
C SER A 397 50.87 -10.20 -17.31
#